data_AF-A0A4V1TYH0-F1
#
_entry.id   AF-A0A4V1TYH0-F1
#
_cell.length_a   1.000
_cell.length_b   1.000
_cell.length_c   1.000
_cell.angle_alpha   90.00
_cell.angle_beta   90.00
_cell.angle_gamma   90.00
#
_symmetry.space_group_name_H-M   'P 1'
#
loop_
_entity.id
_entity.type
_entity.pdbx_description
1 polymer ?
#
loop_
_entity_poly.entity_id
_entity_poly.type
_entity_poly.pdbx_seq_one_letter_code
_entity_poly.pdbx_strand_id
1 'polypeptide(L)'
;MSISQPEEILLAEPRGFCAGVDRAIEIVERALQKFGAPIYVRHEIVHNTYVVNHLKAKGAIFIEELADVPPGATLVFSAHGVSKAIQDEARAR
;
A
#
# COMPACT_ATOMS: atom_id res chain seq x y z
N MET A 1 31.04 -17.64 23.50
CA MET A 1 30.81 -18.04 22.10
C MET A 1 31.18 -16.85 21.23
N SER A 2 32.23 -16.99 20.42
CA SER A 2 32.65 -15.95 19.46
C SER A 2 31.66 -15.95 18.30
N ILE A 3 30.93 -14.86 18.10
CA ILE A 3 30.11 -14.67 16.91
C ILE A 3 31.09 -14.39 15.78
N SER A 4 31.35 -15.38 14.92
CA SER A 4 32.08 -15.19 13.68
C SER A 4 31.29 -14.22 12.80
N GLN A 5 31.83 -13.02 12.59
CA GLN A 5 31.32 -12.10 11.59
C GLN A 5 31.43 -12.79 10.22
N PRO A 6 30.42 -12.66 9.33
CA PRO A 6 30.53 -13.21 7.99
C PRO A 6 31.73 -12.56 7.28
N GLU A 7 32.59 -13.38 6.68
CA GLU A 7 33.82 -12.94 6.02
C GLU A 7 33.55 -12.04 4.79
N GLU A 8 32.34 -12.12 4.22
CA GLU A 8 31.92 -11.32 3.08
C GLU A 8 30.38 -11.18 3.02
N ILE A 9 29.87 -9.99 2.69
CA ILE A 9 28.44 -9.73 2.46
C ILE A 9 28.23 -9.47 0.97
N LEU A 10 27.46 -10.34 0.32
CA LEU A 10 27.11 -10.21 -1.09
C LEU A 10 25.67 -9.68 -1.25
N LEU A 11 25.49 -8.69 -2.11
CA LEU A 11 24.18 -8.10 -2.40
C LEU A 11 23.72 -8.49 -3.80
N ALA A 12 22.57 -9.16 -3.90
CA ALA A 12 22.01 -9.58 -5.18
C ALA A 12 21.54 -8.41 -6.05
N GLU A 13 21.53 -8.59 -7.36
CA GLU A 13 20.93 -7.66 -8.33
C GLU A 13 20.16 -8.44 -9.41
N PRO A 14 18.87 -8.10 -9.68
CA PRO A 14 18.09 -7.03 -9.05
C PRO A 14 17.59 -7.40 -7.64
N ARG A 15 17.41 -6.39 -6.78
CA ARG A 15 16.79 -6.51 -5.46
C ARG A 15 15.93 -5.28 -5.16
N GLY A 16 14.87 -5.45 -4.36
CA GLY A 16 14.03 -4.34 -3.92
C GLY A 16 12.72 -4.21 -4.72
N PHE A 17 12.35 -2.98 -5.05
CA PHE A 17 11.05 -2.66 -5.62
C PHE A 17 10.96 -3.01 -7.11
N CYS A 18 9.80 -3.52 -7.50
CA CYS A 18 9.43 -3.65 -8.90
C CYS A 18 8.54 -2.47 -9.32
N ALA A 19 8.39 -2.27 -10.63
CA ALA A 19 7.58 -1.18 -11.17
C ALA A 19 6.11 -1.17 -10.65
N GLY A 20 5.55 -2.35 -10.32
CA GLY A 20 4.21 -2.45 -9.75
C GLY A 20 4.13 -1.93 -8.31
N VAL A 21 5.15 -2.21 -7.50
CA VAL A 21 5.26 -1.72 -6.12
C VAL A 21 5.45 -0.21 -6.09
N ASP A 22 6.37 0.31 -6.91
CA ASP A 22 6.60 1.76 -7.03
C ASP A 22 5.32 2.50 -7.42
N ARG A 23 4.65 2.01 -8.46
CA ARG A 23 3.40 2.60 -8.94
C ARG A 23 2.30 2.59 -7.87
N ALA A 24 2.17 1.50 -7.11
CA ALA A 24 1.12 1.37 -6.11
C ALA A 24 1.32 2.36 -4.95
N ILE A 25 2.57 2.49 -4.46
CA ILE A 25 2.93 3.46 -3.43
C ILE A 25 2.68 4.89 -3.93
N GLU A 26 3.14 5.18 -5.14
CA GLU A 26 3.01 6.51 -5.74
C GLU A 26 1.54 6.93 -5.93
N ILE A 27 0.64 6.01 -6.29
CA ILE A 27 -0.80 6.30 -6.40
C ILE A 27 -1.36 6.81 -5.07
N VAL A 28 -1.01 6.18 -3.95
CA VAL A 28 -1.49 6.60 -2.62
C VAL A 28 -0.88 7.95 -2.23
N GLU A 29 0.42 8.15 -2.46
CA GLU A 29 1.08 9.42 -2.15
C GLU A 29 0.52 10.58 -2.96
N ARG A 30 0.31 10.38 -4.26
CA ARG A 30 -0.30 11.40 -5.14
C ARG A 30 -1.76 11.66 -4.76
N ALA A 31 -2.52 10.64 -4.35
CA ALA A 31 -3.87 10.82 -3.86
C ALA A 31 -3.90 11.68 -2.59
N LEU A 32 -2.99 11.41 -1.63
CA LEU A 32 -2.85 12.23 -0.41
C LEU A 32 -2.46 13.67 -0.73
N GLN A 33 -1.56 13.89 -1.68
CA GLN A 33 -1.19 15.24 -2.13
C GLN A 33 -2.34 15.98 -2.81
N LYS A 34 -3.12 15.28 -3.65
CA LYS A 34 -4.16 15.89 -4.48
C LYS A 34 -5.46 16.14 -3.71
N PHE A 35 -5.87 15.20 -2.87
CA PHE A 35 -7.17 15.22 -2.20
C PHE A 35 -7.08 15.47 -0.69
N GLY A 36 -5.87 15.46 -0.12
CA GLY A 36 -5.67 15.53 1.33
C GLY A 36 -5.95 14.20 2.03
N ALA A 37 -5.75 14.20 3.35
CA ALA A 37 -6.11 13.08 4.19
C ALA A 37 -7.59 13.18 4.65
N PRO A 38 -8.30 12.05 4.85
CA PRO A 38 -7.81 10.68 4.71
C PRO A 38 -7.96 10.10 3.28
N ILE A 39 -7.04 9.20 2.92
CA ILE A 39 -7.19 8.31 1.75
C ILE A 39 -7.38 6.89 2.24
N TYR A 40 -8.43 6.22 1.78
CA TYR A 40 -8.71 4.83 2.14
C TYR A 40 -8.01 3.89 1.17
N VAL A 41 -7.39 2.84 1.69
CA VAL A 41 -6.73 1.80 0.90
C VAL A 41 -7.31 0.45 1.30
N ARG A 42 -7.90 -0.28 0.34
CA ARG A 42 -8.43 -1.61 0.61
C ARG A 42 -7.29 -2.63 0.67
N HIS A 43 -7.10 -3.19 1.85
CA HIS A 43 -5.97 -4.02 2.27
C HIS A 43 -4.65 -3.26 2.18
N GLU A 44 -3.56 -3.86 2.67
CA GLU A 44 -2.23 -3.27 2.53
C GLU A 44 -1.88 -3.04 1.05
N ILE A 45 -1.34 -1.85 0.74
CA ILE A 45 -0.99 -1.45 -0.64
C ILE A 45 0.08 -2.40 -1.22
N VAL A 46 1.01 -2.81 -0.35
CA VAL A 46 2.04 -3.85 -0.53
C VAL A 46 2.30 -4.48 0.84
N HIS A 47 2.73 -5.74 0.88
CA HIS A 47 3.05 -6.45 2.14
C HIS A 47 4.44 -6.04 2.68
N ASN A 48 4.55 -4.79 3.11
CA ASN A 48 5.74 -4.26 3.75
C ASN A 48 5.33 -3.31 4.88
N THR A 49 5.58 -3.73 6.12
CA THR A 49 5.18 -2.99 7.32
C THR A 49 5.75 -1.57 7.38
N TYR A 50 6.97 -1.36 6.89
CA TYR A 50 7.58 -0.03 6.85
C TYR A 50 6.82 0.90 5.90
N VAL A 51 6.51 0.42 4.69
CA VAL A 51 5.72 1.18 3.70
C VAL A 51 4.33 1.48 4.22
N VAL A 52 3.65 0.49 4.80
CA VAL A 52 2.29 0.64 5.35
C VAL A 52 2.28 1.68 6.47
N ASN A 53 3.23 1.61 7.42
CA ASN A 53 3.30 2.56 8.53
C ASN A 53 3.64 3.98 8.06
N HIS A 54 4.53 4.12 7.07
CA HIS A 54 4.86 5.40 6.46
C HIS A 54 3.64 6.06 5.82
N LEU A 55 2.84 5.31 5.06
CA LEU A 55 1.61 5.83 4.46
C LEU A 55 0.53 6.14 5.50
N LYS A 56 0.40 5.32 6.55
CA LYS A 56 -0.48 5.61 7.70
C LYS A 56 -0.13 6.94 8.35
N ALA A 57 1.16 7.20 8.59
CA ALA A 57 1.64 8.45 9.17
C ALA A 57 1.32 9.67 8.29
N LYS A 58 1.18 9.49 6.97
CA LYS A 58 0.77 10.54 6.03
C LYS A 58 -0.76 10.73 5.92
N GLY A 59 -1.56 9.87 6.54
CA GLY A 59 -3.03 9.96 6.52
C GLY A 59 -3.72 8.92 5.64
N ALA A 60 -3.02 7.87 5.20
CA ALA A 60 -3.69 6.72 4.60
C ALA A 60 -4.34 5.84 5.66
N ILE A 61 -5.57 5.37 5.41
CA ILE A 61 -6.31 4.45 6.28
C ILE A 61 -6.47 3.14 5.54
N PHE A 62 -5.93 2.06 6.11
CA PHE A 62 -6.03 0.73 5.54
C PHE A 62 -7.24 0.02 6.12
N ILE A 63 -8.11 -0.50 5.24
CA ILE A 63 -9.39 -1.12 5.58
C ILE A 63 -9.50 -2.50 4.95
N GLU A 64 -10.26 -3.40 5.57
CA GLU A 64 -10.54 -4.73 5.01
C GLU A 64 -11.80 -4.71 4.15
N GLU A 65 -12.86 -4.09 4.69
CA GLU A 65 -14.19 -4.10 4.09
C GLU A 65 -14.56 -2.74 3.52
N LEU A 66 -15.24 -2.74 2.37
CA LEU A 66 -15.67 -1.49 1.73
C LEU A 66 -16.61 -0.70 2.64
N ALA A 67 -17.44 -1.38 3.44
CA ALA A 67 -18.35 -0.75 4.40
C ALA A 67 -17.67 0.27 5.34
N ASP A 68 -16.38 0.12 5.62
CA ASP A 68 -15.60 1.02 6.49
C ASP A 68 -15.21 2.35 5.82
N VAL A 69 -15.42 2.47 4.50
CA VAL A 69 -15.14 3.68 3.73
C VAL A 69 -16.36 4.62 3.77
N PRO A 70 -16.25 5.87 4.22
CA PRO A 70 -17.34 6.84 4.20
C PRO A 70 -17.80 7.19 2.77
N PRO A 71 -19.08 7.52 2.56
CA PRO A 71 -19.56 8.00 1.27
C PRO A 71 -18.77 9.22 0.77
N GLY A 72 -18.42 9.24 -0.52
CA GLY A 72 -17.64 10.31 -1.13
C GLY A 72 -16.14 10.32 -0.79
N ALA A 73 -15.66 9.39 0.03
CA ALA A 73 -14.23 9.27 0.32
C ALA A 73 -13.45 8.68 -0.87
N THR A 74 -12.16 9.03 -0.96
CA THR A 74 -11.28 8.46 -1.98
C THR A 74 -10.76 7.09 -1.54
N LEU A 75 -10.96 6.09 -2.40
CA LEU A 75 -10.56 4.70 -2.18
C LEU A 75 -9.52 4.25 -3.22
N VAL A 76 -8.47 3.57 -2.77
CA VAL A 76 -7.45 2.92 -3.60
C VAL A 76 -7.47 1.42 -3.37
N PHE A 77 -7.46 0.63 -4.44
CA PHE A 77 -7.25 -0.83 -4.36
C PHE A 77 -5.75 -1.16 -4.33
N SER A 78 -5.39 -2.20 -3.58
CA SER A 78 -3.98 -2.62 -3.46
C SER A 78 -3.38 -3.16 -4.77
N ALA A 79 -2.05 -3.29 -4.80
CA ALA A 79 -1.31 -3.81 -5.96
C ALA A 79 -1.69 -5.26 -6.33
N HIS A 80 -2.26 -6.01 -5.39
CA HIS A 80 -2.63 -7.42 -5.55
C HIS A 80 -3.92 -7.61 -6.35
N GLY A 81 -4.67 -6.52 -6.58
CA GLY A 81 -5.96 -6.54 -7.26
C GLY A 81 -7.13 -6.89 -6.34
N VAL A 82 -8.33 -6.83 -6.91
CA VAL A 82 -9.60 -7.13 -6.25
C VAL A 82 -10.53 -7.84 -7.22
N SER A 83 -11.50 -8.59 -6.70
CA SER A 83 -12.49 -9.26 -7.53
C SER A 83 -13.41 -8.26 -8.24
N LYS A 84 -14.04 -8.70 -9.33
CA LYS A 84 -15.02 -7.89 -10.06
C LYS A 84 -16.19 -7.46 -9.18
N ALA A 85 -16.66 -8.35 -8.30
CA ALA A 85 -17.72 -8.05 -7.33
C ALA A 85 -17.36 -6.86 -6.42
N ILE A 86 -16.12 -6.81 -5.90
CA ILE A 86 -15.64 -5.68 -5.08
C ILE A 86 -15.58 -4.38 -5.89
N GLN A 87 -15.21 -4.45 -7.17
CA GLN A 87 -15.24 -3.26 -8.02
C GLN A 87 -16.67 -2.77 -8.30
N ASP A 88 -17.61 -3.70 -8.47
CA ASP A 88 -19.02 -3.38 -8.72
C ASP A 88 -19.68 -2.81 -7.45
N GLU A 89 -19.37 -3.36 -6.28
CA GLU A 89 -19.77 -2.81 -4.98
C GLU A 89 -19.24 -1.39 -4.79
N ALA A 90 -17.94 -1.16 -5.03
CA ALA A 90 -17.35 0.18 -4.91
C ALA A 90 -17.96 1.20 -5.88
N ARG A 91 -18.41 0.77 -7.08
CA ARG A 91 -19.11 1.63 -8.05
C ARG A 91 -20.53 2.00 -7.61
N ALA A 92 -21.16 1.16 -6.79
CA ALA A 92 -22.53 1.34 -6.35
C ALA A 92 -22.67 2.24 -5.10
N ARG A 93 -21.54 2.71 -4.55
CA ARG A 93 -21.47 3.58 -3.37
C ARG A 93 -21.18 5.02 -3.76
#